data_AF-A0A357J3G8-F1
#
_entry.id   AF-A0A357J3G8-F1
#
_cell.length_a   1.000
_cell.length_b   1.000
_cell.length_c   1.000
_cell.angle_alpha   90.00
_cell.angle_beta   90.00
_cell.angle_gamma   90.00
#
_symmetry.space_group_name_H-M   'P 1'
#
loop_
_entity.id
_entity.type
_entity.pdbx_description
1 polymer ?
#
loop_
_entity_poly.entity_id
_entity_poly.type
_entity_poly.pdbx_seq_one_letter_code
_entity_poly.pdbx_strand_id
1 'polypeptide(L)'
;MANTPILPALERGAREVIVVLLSPVGGSRMPLPNSRRQAAERVFEQSLIGSYESFMAHLSWEYKLREQQGMFQSLVRRTLTLGDTRIATVAPHRMLGFQSILNFTARQADQLIQAGYSDARNQLAEYFGLHRA
;
A
#
# COMPACT_ATOMS: atom_id res chain seq x y z
N MET A 1 -13.79 9.34 -1.22
CA MET A 1 -13.32 9.25 0.18
C MET A 1 -11.80 9.18 0.15
N ALA A 2 -11.11 10.08 0.84
CA ALA A 2 -9.64 10.04 0.96
C ALA A 2 -9.29 9.27 2.24
N ASN A 3 -9.07 7.97 2.12
CA ASN A 3 -8.80 7.11 3.28
C ASN A 3 -7.31 7.05 3.65
N THR A 4 -6.44 7.66 2.82
CA THR A 4 -4.99 7.74 3.06
C THR A 4 -4.57 9.21 3.00
N PRO A 5 -4.40 9.90 4.13
CA PRO A 5 -4.14 11.34 4.17
C PRO A 5 -2.65 11.65 3.91
N ILE A 6 -2.19 11.40 2.69
CA ILE A 6 -0.79 11.66 2.31
C ILE A 6 -0.54 13.16 2.14
N LEU A 7 -1.45 13.87 1.47
CA LEU A 7 -1.31 15.31 1.25
C LEU A 7 -1.14 16.11 2.56
N PRO A 8 -1.94 15.88 3.62
CA PRO A 8 -1.71 16.55 4.91
C PRO A 8 -0.36 16.26 5.56
N ALA A 9 0.29 15.14 5.25
CA ALA A 9 1.65 14.85 5.72
C ALA A 9 2.69 15.65 4.93
N LEU A 10 2.51 15.75 3.60
CA LEU A 10 3.36 16.54 2.72
C LEU A 10 3.27 18.04 3.02
N GLU A 11 2.05 18.56 3.21
CA GLU A 11 1.81 19.97 3.57
C GLU A 11 2.45 20.35 4.91
N ARG A 12 2.63 19.39 5.82
CA ARG A 12 3.35 19.56 7.09
C ARG A 12 4.87 19.45 6.95
N GLY A 13 5.40 19.26 5.75
CA GLY A 13 6.83 19.18 5.47
C GLY A 13 7.46 17.83 5.85
N ALA A 14 6.67 16.75 5.92
CA ALA A 14 7.23 15.42 6.17
C ALA A 14 8.18 15.01 5.03
N ARG A 15 9.44 14.71 5.37
CA ARG A 15 10.46 14.22 4.44
C ARG A 15 10.43 12.71 4.24
N GLU A 16 9.82 12.00 5.18
CA GLU A 16 9.71 10.55 5.17
C GLU A 16 8.27 10.17 5.51
N VAL A 17 7.61 9.48 4.59
CA VAL A 17 6.21 9.07 4.75
C VAL A 17 6.12 7.57 4.52
N ILE A 18 5.61 6.84 5.51
CA ILE A 18 5.29 5.41 5.35
C ILE A 18 3.78 5.27 5.28
N VAL A 19 3.29 4.84 4.13
CA VAL A 19 1.89 4.54 3.87
C VAL A 19 1.64 3.08 4.22
N VAL A 20 0.74 2.83 5.17
CA VAL A 20 0.32 1.47 5.53
C VAL A 20 -1.06 1.21 4.94
N LEU A 21 -1.10 0.32 3.96
CA LEU A 21 -2.34 -0.21 3.41
C LEU A 21 -2.81 -1.38 4.26
N LEU A 22 -4.12 -1.50 4.44
CA LEU A 22 -4.74 -2.66 5.11
C LEU A 22 -5.23 -3.72 4.09
N SER A 23 -5.01 -3.45 2.80
CA SER A 23 -5.46 -4.26 1.67
C SER A 23 -4.26 -4.68 0.80
N PRO A 24 -4.19 -5.93 0.34
CA PRO A 24 -3.16 -6.37 -0.61
C PRO A 24 -3.43 -5.93 -2.06
N VAL A 25 -4.65 -5.46 -2.34
CA VAL A 25 -5.09 -5.13 -3.70
C VAL A 25 -4.31 -3.90 -4.16
N GLY A 26 -3.67 -3.95 -5.33
CA GLY A 26 -2.76 -2.90 -5.83
C GLY A 26 -1.28 -3.08 -5.46
N GLY A 27 -0.94 -3.95 -4.49
CA GLY A 27 0.45 -4.25 -4.12
C GLY A 27 1.05 -5.50 -4.78
N SER A 28 0.22 -6.38 -5.33
CA SER A 28 0.66 -7.63 -5.97
C SER A 28 -0.32 -8.14 -7.04
N ARG A 29 0.19 -8.93 -8.00
CA ARG A 29 -0.63 -9.59 -9.03
C ARG A 29 -1.39 -10.75 -8.38
N MET A 30 -2.71 -10.64 -8.25
CA MET A 30 -3.54 -11.70 -7.66
C MET A 30 -4.06 -12.69 -8.72
N PRO A 31 -4.18 -14.00 -8.40
CA PRO A 31 -4.81 -14.99 -9.28
C PRO A 31 -6.29 -14.67 -9.48
N LEU A 32 -7.00 -15.22 -10.47
CA LEU A 32 -8.46 -14.98 -10.66
C LEU A 32 -9.29 -15.45 -9.44
N PRO A 33 -10.48 -14.85 -9.19
CA PRO A 33 -11.31 -15.28 -8.05
C PRO A 33 -12.02 -16.59 -8.40
N ASN A 34 -11.97 -17.55 -7.49
CA ASN A 34 -12.57 -18.87 -7.70
C ASN A 34 -14.02 -18.95 -7.20
N SER A 35 -14.56 -17.86 -6.62
CA SER A 35 -15.92 -17.80 -6.12
C SER A 35 -16.50 -16.38 -6.18
N ARG A 36 -17.84 -16.27 -6.19
CA ARG A 36 -18.54 -14.97 -6.13
C ARG A 36 -18.16 -14.16 -4.90
N ARG A 37 -17.95 -14.83 -3.75
CA ARG A 37 -17.50 -14.19 -2.53
C ARG A 37 -16.11 -13.58 -2.69
N GLN A 38 -15.14 -14.32 -3.25
CA GLN A 38 -13.80 -13.78 -3.51
C GLN A 38 -13.84 -12.62 -4.52
N ALA A 39 -14.74 -12.68 -5.51
CA ALA A 39 -14.92 -11.57 -6.44
C ALA A 39 -15.43 -10.31 -5.71
N ALA A 40 -16.45 -10.46 -4.86
CA ALA A 40 -16.97 -9.35 -4.04
C ALA A 40 -15.92 -8.79 -3.08
N GLU A 41 -15.17 -9.66 -2.40
CA GLU A 41 -14.04 -9.27 -1.53
C GLU A 41 -13.04 -8.40 -2.30
N ARG A 42 -12.66 -8.79 -3.53
CA ARG A 42 -11.72 -8.00 -4.35
C ARG A 42 -12.29 -6.68 -4.82
N VAL A 43 -13.55 -6.64 -5.21
CA VAL A 43 -14.21 -5.38 -5.63
C VAL A 43 -14.26 -4.40 -4.46
N PHE A 44 -14.61 -4.88 -3.27
CA PHE A 44 -14.60 -4.06 -2.06
C PHE A 44 -13.20 -3.53 -1.77
N GLU A 45 -12.19 -4.38 -1.78
CA GLU A 45 -10.81 -3.99 -1.55
C GLU A 45 -10.30 -2.99 -2.61
N GLN A 46 -10.65 -3.19 -3.89
CA GLN A 46 -10.35 -2.23 -4.97
C GLN A 46 -10.99 -0.86 -4.70
N SER A 47 -12.23 -0.85 -4.18
CA SER A 47 -12.92 0.40 -3.83
C SER A 47 -12.21 1.18 -2.71
N LEU A 48 -11.56 0.47 -1.79
CA LEU A 48 -10.81 1.08 -0.69
C LEU A 48 -9.47 1.66 -1.15
N ILE A 49 -8.75 0.98 -2.04
CA ILE A 49 -7.45 1.46 -2.51
C ILE A 49 -7.55 2.55 -3.59
N GLY A 50 -8.68 2.68 -4.29
CA GLY A 50 -8.82 3.63 -5.40
C GLY A 50 -8.42 5.08 -5.06
N SER A 51 -8.61 5.53 -3.82
CA SER A 51 -8.15 6.85 -3.36
C SER A 51 -6.63 6.98 -3.29
N TYR A 52 -5.94 5.93 -2.82
CA TYR A 52 -4.49 5.85 -2.81
C TYR A 52 -3.94 5.76 -4.24
N GLU A 53 -4.52 4.91 -5.10
CA GLU A 53 -4.11 4.79 -6.51
C GLU A 53 -4.24 6.12 -7.25
N SER A 54 -5.37 6.82 -7.09
CA SER A 54 -5.60 8.13 -7.72
C SER A 54 -4.57 9.16 -7.27
N PHE A 55 -4.25 9.17 -5.97
CA PHE A 55 -3.26 10.09 -5.41
C PHE A 55 -1.84 9.76 -5.89
N MET A 56 -1.45 8.49 -5.91
CA MET A 56 -0.16 8.06 -6.46
C MET A 56 -0.05 8.37 -7.96
N ALA A 57 -1.13 8.20 -8.72
CA ALA A 57 -1.18 8.59 -10.12
C ALA A 57 -1.00 10.10 -10.28
N HIS A 58 -1.69 10.91 -9.47
CA HIS A 58 -1.57 12.37 -9.48
C HIS A 58 -0.14 12.82 -9.12
N LEU A 59 0.44 12.30 -8.04
CA LEU A 59 1.84 12.54 -7.69
C LEU A 59 2.78 12.12 -8.82
N SER A 60 2.58 10.94 -9.39
CA SER A 60 3.40 10.49 -10.51
C SER A 60 3.27 11.41 -11.71
N TRP A 61 2.09 12.00 -11.97
CA TRP A 61 1.86 12.93 -13.08
C TRP A 61 2.50 14.29 -12.84
N GLU A 62 2.28 14.90 -11.68
CA GLU A 62 2.89 16.19 -11.31
C GLU A 62 4.42 16.12 -11.40
N TYR A 63 5.01 14.98 -11.03
CA TYR A 63 6.45 14.78 -11.09
C TYR A 63 6.94 14.22 -12.45
N LYS A 64 6.14 13.46 -13.22
CA LYS A 64 6.49 13.00 -14.59
C LYS A 64 6.52 14.11 -15.63
N LEU A 65 6.00 15.30 -15.33
CA LEU A 65 6.36 16.53 -16.06
C LEU A 65 7.88 16.81 -16.03
N ARG A 66 8.66 16.15 -15.15
CA ARG A 66 10.13 16.20 -15.11
C ARG A 66 10.86 14.95 -15.61
N GLU A 67 10.24 13.76 -15.63
CA GLU A 67 10.88 12.54 -16.17
C GLU A 67 9.87 11.59 -16.86
N GLN A 68 10.11 11.29 -18.13
CA GLN A 68 9.29 10.39 -18.97
C GLN A 68 9.44 8.92 -18.55
N GLN A 69 8.57 8.38 -17.69
CA GLN A 69 8.45 6.91 -17.54
C GLN A 69 7.00 6.44 -17.36
N GLY A 70 6.68 5.26 -17.90
CA GLY A 70 5.31 4.74 -18.11
C GLY A 70 4.42 4.68 -16.86
N MET A 71 3.14 4.99 -17.04
CA MET A 71 2.10 5.13 -16.01
C MET A 71 1.90 3.89 -15.12
N PHE A 72 2.15 2.69 -15.67
CA PHE A 72 1.92 1.41 -14.99
C PHE A 72 3.13 0.84 -14.22
N GLN A 73 4.36 1.28 -14.51
CA GLN A 73 5.55 0.79 -13.79
C GLN A 73 5.77 1.50 -12.43
N SER A 74 5.28 2.73 -12.27
CA SER A 74 5.40 3.47 -11.01
C SER A 74 4.52 2.93 -9.88
N LEU A 75 3.49 2.15 -10.20
CA LEU A 75 2.61 1.52 -9.19
C LEU A 75 3.27 0.33 -8.49
N VAL A 76 4.33 -0.25 -9.08
CA VAL A 76 5.07 -1.38 -8.49
C VAL A 76 6.22 -0.89 -7.60
N ARG A 77 6.60 0.40 -7.67
CA ARG A 77 7.62 0.96 -6.78
C ARG A 77 7.03 1.11 -5.39
N ARG A 78 7.48 0.25 -4.48
CA ARG A 78 7.20 0.31 -3.03
C ARG A 78 7.73 1.59 -2.40
N THR A 79 8.69 2.26 -3.04
CA THR A 79 9.27 3.52 -2.59
C THR A 79 9.28 4.53 -3.73
N LEU A 80 8.72 5.70 -3.49
CA LEU A 80 8.71 6.85 -4.39
C LEU A 80 9.48 7.99 -3.74
N THR A 81 10.39 8.60 -4.49
CA THR A 81 11.12 9.80 -4.05
C THR A 81 10.57 11.00 -4.81
N LEU A 82 10.03 11.98 -4.09
CA LEU A 82 9.45 13.21 -4.58
C LEU A 82 10.27 14.39 -4.06
N GLY A 83 11.21 14.89 -4.87
CA GLY A 83 12.19 15.89 -4.40
C GLY A 83 12.95 15.37 -3.19
N ASP A 84 12.86 16.07 -2.06
CA ASP A 84 13.47 15.70 -0.78
C ASP A 84 12.61 14.74 0.06
N THR A 85 11.42 14.35 -0.42
CA THR A 85 10.49 13.50 0.31
C THR A 85 10.54 12.06 -0.18
N ARG A 86 10.70 11.09 0.73
CA ARG A 86 10.68 9.66 0.43
C ARG A 86 9.43 9.01 0.99
N ILE A 87 8.60 8.50 0.10
CA ILE A 87 7.36 7.80 0.43
C ILE A 87 7.58 6.30 0.26
N ALA A 88 7.33 5.50 1.27
CA ALA A 88 7.28 4.04 1.18
C ALA A 88 5.88 3.52 1.45
N THR A 89 5.53 2.40 0.82
CA THR A 89 4.24 1.75 0.99
C THR A 89 4.42 0.33 1.50
N VAL A 90 3.72 0.02 2.59
CA VAL A 90 3.60 -1.31 3.17
C VAL A 90 2.18 -1.80 2.91
N ALA A 91 2.05 -3.00 2.34
CA ALA A 91 0.76 -3.63 2.11
C ALA A 91 0.78 -5.12 2.49
N PRO A 92 -0.34 -5.72 2.90
CA PRO A 92 -0.42 -7.15 3.15
C PRO A 92 0.01 -7.97 1.93
N HIS A 93 0.75 -9.06 2.15
CA HIS A 93 1.09 -9.99 1.06
C HIS A 93 -0.07 -10.93 0.68
N ARG A 94 -1.11 -11.01 1.50
CA ARG A 94 -2.26 -11.91 1.31
C ARG A 94 -3.57 -11.17 1.55
N MET A 95 -4.63 -11.62 0.89
CA MET A 95 -5.99 -11.18 1.20
C MET A 95 -6.37 -11.63 2.60
N LEU A 96 -6.66 -10.66 3.45
CA LEU A 96 -7.23 -10.87 4.76
C LEU A 96 -8.73 -11.16 4.66
N GLY A 97 -9.40 -10.59 3.65
CA GLY A 97 -10.81 -10.82 3.33
C GLY A 97 -11.78 -10.27 4.37
N PHE A 98 -13.10 -10.36 4.11
CA PHE A 98 -14.11 -9.78 5.01
C PHE A 98 -14.08 -10.34 6.44
N GLN A 99 -13.65 -11.60 6.61
CA GLN A 99 -13.56 -12.23 7.94
C GLN A 99 -12.48 -11.61 8.81
N SER A 100 -11.45 -11.00 8.24
CA SER A 100 -10.44 -10.28 9.01
C SER A 100 -10.96 -8.98 9.63
N ILE A 101 -11.98 -8.37 9.02
CA ILE A 101 -12.55 -7.10 9.45
C ILE A 101 -13.61 -7.32 10.54
N LEU A 102 -14.30 -8.46 10.52
CA LEU A 102 -15.47 -8.72 11.36
C LEU A 102 -15.20 -9.63 12.55
N ASN A 103 -14.02 -10.24 12.63
CA ASN A 103 -13.64 -11.11 13.73
C ASN A 103 -12.58 -10.41 14.59
N PHE A 104 -12.93 -10.19 15.86
CA PHE A 104 -12.18 -9.39 16.82
C PHE A 104 -11.65 -10.24 17.99
N THR A 105 -11.46 -11.53 17.75
CA THR A 105 -10.85 -12.40 18.76
C THR A 105 -9.40 -12.00 19.00
N ALA A 106 -8.95 -12.08 20.26
CA ALA A 106 -7.56 -11.75 20.63
C ALA A 106 -6.55 -12.54 19.79
N ARG A 107 -6.79 -13.83 19.58
CA ARG A 107 -5.96 -14.70 18.74
C ARG A 107 -5.81 -14.18 17.31
N GLN A 108 -6.87 -13.66 16.71
CA GLN A 108 -6.80 -13.12 15.36
C GLN A 108 -6.11 -11.76 15.34
N ALA A 109 -6.38 -10.91 16.34
CA ALA A 109 -5.67 -9.64 16.47
C ALA A 109 -4.15 -9.88 16.54
N ASP A 110 -3.69 -10.84 17.35
CA ASP A 110 -2.28 -11.22 17.42
C ASP A 110 -1.72 -11.69 16.06
N GLN A 111 -2.49 -12.50 15.33
CA GLN A 111 -2.10 -12.96 13.99
C GLN A 111 -1.97 -11.80 13.00
N LEU A 112 -2.91 -10.85 13.02
CA LEU A 112 -2.89 -9.68 12.14
C LEU A 112 -1.74 -8.73 12.49
N ILE A 113 -1.46 -8.52 13.77
CA ILE A 113 -0.32 -7.70 14.24
C ILE A 113 1.00 -8.32 13.78
N GLN A 114 1.17 -9.65 13.97
CA GLN A 114 2.38 -10.35 13.54
C GLN A 114 2.55 -10.34 12.02
N ALA A 115 1.46 -10.46 11.27
CA ALA A 115 1.47 -10.33 9.81
C ALA A 115 1.93 -8.92 9.40
N GLY A 116 1.33 -7.87 9.97
CA GLY A 116 1.72 -6.48 9.69
C GLY A 116 3.19 -6.19 10.02
N TYR A 117 3.69 -6.70 11.15
CA TYR A 117 5.10 -6.58 11.52
C TYR A 117 6.01 -7.27 10.50
N SER A 118 5.66 -8.49 10.09
CA SER A 118 6.43 -9.25 9.10
C SER A 118 6.43 -8.56 7.73
N ASP A 119 5.29 -8.02 7.31
CA ASP A 119 5.15 -7.29 6.06
C ASP A 119 5.98 -6.01 6.06
N ALA A 120 5.91 -5.22 7.13
CA ALA A 120 6.73 -4.02 7.30
C ALA A 120 8.22 -4.34 7.30
N ARG A 121 8.65 -5.36 8.06
CA ARG A 121 10.06 -5.78 8.13
C ARG A 121 10.62 -6.14 6.75
N ASN A 122 9.85 -6.88 5.95
CA ASN A 122 10.30 -7.32 4.65
C ASN A 122 10.26 -6.21 3.60
N GLN A 123 9.26 -5.31 3.67
CA GLN A 123 9.04 -4.29 2.65
C GLN A 123 9.85 -3.01 2.90
N LEU A 124 10.16 -2.70 4.15
CA LEU A 124 10.93 -1.51 4.53
C LEU A 124 12.42 -1.77 4.70
N ALA A 125 12.89 -3.02 4.54
CA ALA A 125 14.31 -3.35 4.65
C ALA A 125 15.16 -2.48 3.71
N GLU A 126 14.74 -2.36 2.44
CA GLU A 126 15.42 -1.55 1.44
C GLU A 126 15.29 -0.04 1.73
N TYR A 127 14.12 0.39 2.24
CA TYR A 127 13.88 1.78 2.63
C TYR A 127 14.87 2.28 3.69
N PHE A 128 15.19 1.42 4.66
CA PHE A 128 16.12 1.71 5.75
C PHE A 128 17.58 1.29 5.46
N GLY A 129 17.89 0.80 4.25
CA GLY A 129 19.25 0.34 3.92
C GLY A 129 19.71 -0.89 4.70
N LEU A 130 18.77 -1.67 5.24
CA LEU A 130 19.03 -2.90 5.98
C LEU A 130 19.26 -4.06 5.01
N HIS A 131 20.40 -4.06 4.30
CA HIS A 131 20.84 -5.24 3.58
C HIS A 131 21.33 -6.29 4.59
N ARG A 132 20.82 -7.53 4.49
CA ARG A 132 21.46 -8.66 5.19
C ARG A 132 22.88 -8.80 4.66
N ALA A 133 23.86 -8.59 5.54
CA ALA A 133 25.22 -9.07 5.35
C ALA A 133 25.24 -10.60 5.15
#